data_AF-A0A540LFZ0-F1
#
_entry.id   AF-A0A540LFZ0-F1
#
_cell.length_a   1.000
_cell.length_b   1.000
_cell.length_c   1.000
_cell.angle_alpha   90.00
_cell.angle_beta   90.00
_cell.angle_gamma   90.00
#
_symmetry.space_group_name_H-M   'P 1'
#
loop_
_entity.id
_entity.type
_entity.pdbx_description
1 polymer ?
#
loop_
_entity_poly.entity_id
_entity_poly.type
_entity_poly.pdbx_seq_one_letter_code
_entity_poly.pdbx_strand_id
1 'polypeptide(L)' 'MANDRPRNILITGAAGFIASHVANRLMRYYPEHKIIVLEKLGYSSNLKNLHPSHSSPNFKFIKGDICGADFFNFILLD' A
#
# COMPACT_ATOMS: atom_id res chain seq x y z
N MET A 1 24.14 -5.91 14.85
CA MET A 1 22.94 -5.07 14.84
C MET A 1 21.97 -5.71 13.86
N ALA A 2 20.77 -6.10 14.29
CA ALA A 2 19.80 -6.69 13.38
C ALA A 2 19.49 -5.68 12.27
N ASN A 3 19.55 -6.13 11.02
CA ASN A 3 19.18 -5.32 9.86
C ASN A 3 17.64 -5.25 9.83
N ASP A 4 17.06 -4.45 10.72
CA ASP A 4 15.63 -4.44 11.03
C ASP A 4 14.84 -3.62 10.00
N ARG A 5 15.03 -3.96 8.72
CA ARG A 5 14.31 -3.32 7.62
C ARG A 5 12.90 -3.91 7.55
N PRO A 6 11.85 -3.09 7.46
CA PRO A 6 10.47 -3.57 7.45
C PRO A 6 10.23 -4.46 6.23
N ARG A 7 9.75 -5.69 6.43
CA ARG A 7 9.43 -6.61 5.32
C ARG A 7 8.10 -6.29 4.64
N ASN A 8 7.13 -5.78 5.42
CA ASN A 8 5.81 -5.40 4.95
C ASN A 8 5.58 -3.92 5.24
N ILE A 9 5.07 -3.17 4.27
CA ILE A 9 4.76 -1.74 4.39
C ILE A 9 3.30 -1.54 3.99
N LEU A 10 2.49 -1.06 4.94
CA LEU A 10 1.11 -0.66 4.70
C LEU A 10 1.04 0.82 4.32
N ILE A 11 0.42 1.14 3.19
CA ILE A 11 0.21 2.49 2.71
C ILE A 11 -1.30 2.75 2.63
N THR A 12 -1.77 3.68 3.44
CA THR A 12 -3.18 4.08 3.46
C THR A 12 -3.39 5.27 2.51
N GLY A 13 -4.51 5.31 1.79
CA GLY A 13 -4.80 6.43 0.89
C GLY A 13 -3.96 6.42 -0.39
N ALA A 14 -3.43 5.25 -0.80
CA ALA A 14 -2.43 5.17 -1.87
C ALA A 14 -2.98 5.46 -3.28
N ALA A 15 -4.28 5.61 -3.48
CA ALA A 15 -4.82 6.13 -4.74
C ALA A 15 -4.80 7.67 -4.80
N GLY A 16 -4.44 8.35 -3.71
CA GLY A 16 -4.25 9.79 -3.65
C GLY A 16 -2.94 10.26 -4.30
N PHE A 17 -2.75 11.58 -4.38
CA PHE A 17 -1.61 12.17 -5.09
C PHE A 17 -0.24 11.77 -4.52
N ILE A 18 0.00 12.01 -3.23
CA ILE A 18 1.33 11.76 -2.62
C ILE A 18 1.58 10.27 -2.43
N ALA A 19 0.62 9.57 -1.82
CA ALA A 19 0.81 8.18 -1.42
C ALA A 19 0.95 7.23 -2.61
N SER A 20 0.34 7.51 -3.78
CA SER A 20 0.58 6.74 -5.00
C SER A 20 2.03 6.80 -5.49
N HIS A 21 2.67 7.99 -5.44
CA HIS A 21 4.07 8.14 -5.82
C HIS A 21 4.99 7.41 -4.86
N VAL A 22 4.70 7.46 -3.55
CA VAL A 22 5.43 6.69 -2.53
C VAL A 22 5.30 5.19 -2.80
N ALA A 23 4.07 4.70 -3.01
CA ALA A 23 3.81 3.29 -3.31
C ALA A 23 4.57 2.83 -4.55
N ASN A 24 4.46 3.57 -5.67
CA ASN A 24 5.14 3.25 -6.92
C ASN A 24 6.67 3.24 -6.76
N ARG A 25 7.22 4.20 -6.01
CA ARG A 25 8.66 4.27 -5.74
C ARG A 25 9.12 3.09 -4.88
N LEU A 26 8.37 2.74 -3.84
CA LEU A 26 8.71 1.61 -2.97
C LEU A 26 8.68 0.29 -3.74
N MET A 27 7.63 0.05 -4.53
CA MET A 27 7.51 -1.16 -5.34
C MET A 27 8.66 -1.31 -6.36
N ARG A 28 9.08 -0.19 -6.98
CA ARG A 28 10.13 -0.18 -8.00
C ARG A 28 11.54 -0.35 -7.43
N TYR A 29 11.86 0.34 -6.35
CA TYR A 29 13.24 0.44 -5.86
C TYR A 29 13.55 -0.50 -4.70
N TYR A 30 12.52 -1.09 -4.08
CA TYR A 30 12.66 -2.01 -2.96
C TYR A 30 11.82 -3.28 -3.19
N PRO A 31 12.20 -4.11 -4.18
CA PRO A 31 11.46 -5.32 -4.52
C PRO A 31 11.39 -6.35 -3.38
N GLU A 32 12.28 -6.25 -2.39
CA GLU A 32 12.29 -7.08 -1.18
C GLU A 32 11.17 -6.75 -0.18
N HIS A 33 10.58 -5.56 -0.28
CA HIS A 33 9.49 -5.12 0.57
C HIS A 33 8.15 -5.46 -0.07
N LYS A 34 7.24 -6.05 0.71
CA LYS A 34 5.84 -6.22 0.32
C LYS A 34 5.08 -4.93 0.60
N ILE A 35 4.53 -4.33 -0.44
CA ILE A 35 3.77 -3.08 -0.36
C ILE A 35 2.28 -3.41 -0.39
N ILE A 36 1.60 -3.12 0.71
CA ILE A 36 0.17 -3.34 0.89
C ILE A 36 -0.50 -1.98 0.86
N VAL A 37 -1.45 -1.78 -0.04
CA VAL A 37 -2.23 -0.54 -0.14
C VAL A 37 -3.60 -0.75 0.47
N LEU A 38 -3.98 0.11 1.41
CA LEU A 38 -5.34 0.22 1.94
C LEU A 38 -5.98 1.51 1.43
N GLU A 39 -7.08 1.39 0.69
CA GLU A 39 -7.73 2.54 0.06
C GLU A 39 -9.26 2.43 0.07
N LYS A 40 -9.95 3.49 0.51
CA LYS A 40 -11.41 3.54 0.59
C LYS A 40 -12.08 3.73 -0.77
N LEU A 41 -11.38 4.34 -1.72
CA LEU A 41 -11.88 4.79 -3.02
C LEU A 41 -12.97 5.87 -2.86
N GLY A 42 -12.56 7.03 -2.35
CA GLY A 42 -13.40 8.22 -2.25
C GLY A 42 -13.22 9.17 -3.44
N TYR A 43 -13.78 10.38 -3.31
CA TYR A 43 -13.70 11.43 -4.32
C TYR A 43 -12.26 11.79 -4.75
N SER A 44 -11.32 11.77 -3.80
CA SER A 44 -9.92 12.14 -4.03
C SER A 44 -9.04 10.99 -4.53
N SER A 45 -9.62 9.83 -4.85
CA SER A 45 -8.90 8.60 -5.19
C SER A 45 -8.89 8.37 -6.70
N ASN A 46 -7.73 8.08 -7.29
CA ASN A 46 -7.62 7.70 -8.70
C ASN A 46 -6.70 6.48 -8.86
N LEU A 47 -7.29 5.31 -9.18
CA LEU A 47 -6.55 4.06 -9.37
C LEU A 47 -5.51 4.13 -10.51
N LYS A 48 -5.68 5.04 -11.49
CA LYS A 48 -4.66 5.26 -12.53
C LYS A 48 -3.32 5.70 -11.94
N ASN A 49 -3.31 6.29 -10.74
CA ASN A 49 -2.08 6.68 -10.05
C ASN A 49 -1.26 5.46 -9.61
N LEU A 50 -1.88 4.28 -9.43
CA LEU A 50 -1.22 3.02 -9.04
C LEU A 50 -0.95 2.08 -10.24
N HIS A 51 -1.37 2.48 -11.44
CA HIS A 51 -1.21 1.69 -12.67
C HIS A 51 0.25 1.28 -12.97
N PRO A 52 1.27 2.12 -12.71
CA PRO A 52 2.67 1.73 -12.90
C PRO A 52 3.13 0.52 -12.09
N SER A 53 2.39 0.16 -11.03
CA SER A 53 2.79 -0.88 -10.10
C SER A 53 1.75 -1.98 -9.88
N HIS A 54 0.65 -1.95 -10.64
CA HIS A 54 -0.39 -2.97 -10.61
C HIS A 54 0.13 -4.38 -10.95
N SER A 55 1.19 -4.45 -11.76
CA SER A 55 1.82 -5.71 -12.20
C SER A 55 2.97 -6.15 -11.29
N SER A 56 3.27 -5.41 -10.21
CA SER A 56 4.43 -5.69 -9.38
C SER A 56 4.19 -6.91 -8.49
N PRO A 57 5.10 -7.89 -8.43
CA PRO A 57 4.90 -9.11 -7.63
C PRO A 57 4.88 -8.84 -6.12
N ASN A 58 5.41 -7.70 -5.69
CA ASN A 58 5.43 -7.27 -4.29
C ASN A 58 4.28 -6.32 -3.92
N PHE A 59 3.21 -6.25 -4.73
CA PHE A 59 2.06 -5.39 -4.52
C PHE A 59 0.81 -6.16 -4.05
N LYS A 60 0.12 -5.66 -3.02
CA LYS A 60 -1.23 -6.11 -2.62
C LYS A 60 -2.13 -4.90 -2.48
N PHE A 61 -3.23 -4.86 -3.24
CA PHE A 61 -4.26 -3.83 -3.09
C PHE A 61 -5.41 -4.35 -2.22
N ILE A 62 -5.83 -3.54 -1.25
CA ILE A 62 -6.94 -3.81 -0.35
C ILE A 62 -7.88 -2.60 -0.38
N LYS A 63 -9.12 -2.82 -0.82
CA LYS A 63 -10.17 -1.81 -0.72
C LYS A 63 -10.75 -1.84 0.70
N GLY A 64 -10.72 -0.71 1.41
CA GLY A 64 -11.29 -0.60 2.75
C GLY A 64 -11.08 0.76 3.40
N ASP A 65 -11.78 1.00 4.50
CA ASP A 65 -11.67 2.22 5.29
C ASP A 65 -10.78 1.97 6.52
N ILE A 66 -9.80 2.85 6.75
CA ILE A 66 -8.91 2.77 7.91
C ILE A 66 -9.67 2.95 9.24
N CYS A 67 -10.83 3.61 9.21
CA CYS A 67 -11.67 3.78 10.40
C CYS A 67 -12.37 2.48 10.83
N GLY A 68 -12.35 1.41 10.02
CA GLY A 68 -12.88 0.10 10.39
C GLY A 68 -11.89 -0.70 11.25
N ALA A 69 -12.06 -0.66 12.58
CA ALA A 69 -11.14 -1.29 13.53
C ALA A 69 -10.90 -2.79 13.29
N ASP A 70 -11.96 -3.54 12.98
CA ASP A 70 -11.86 -4.99 12.71
C ASP A 70 -11.03 -5.28 11.45
N PHE A 71 -11.16 -4.42 10.43
CA PHE A 71 -10.47 -4.57 9.17
C PHE A 71 -8.99 -4.20 9.27
N PHE A 72 -8.68 -3.17 10.05
CA PHE A 72 -7.30 -2.76 10.32
C PHE A 72 -6.53 -3.85 11.08
N ASN A 73 -7.15 -4.45 12.11
CA ASN A 73 -6.55 -5.54 12.87
C ASN A 73 -6.32 -6.79 12.01
N PHE A 74 -7.25 -7.12 11.10
CA PHE A 74 -7.07 -8.20 10.15
C PHE A 74 -5.81 -8.00 9.30
N ILE A 75 -5.55 -6.79 8.80
CA ILE A 75 -4.40 -6.50 7.94
C ILE A 75 -3.07 -6.55 8.71
N LEU A 76 -3.05 -6.17 9.98
CA LEU A 76 -1.81 -6.15 10.78
C LEU A 76 -1.40 -7.52 11.32
N LEU A 77 -2.34 -8.45 11.45
CA LEU A 77 -2.11 -9.78 11.99
C LEU A 77 -1.81 -10.84 10.90
N ASP A 78 -1.94 -10.48 9.62
CA ASP A 78 -1.80 -11.32 8.41
C ASP A 78 -0.45 -11.08 7.69
#